data_AF-A0A9P6EAP6-F1
#
_entry.id   AF-A0A9P6EAP6-F1
#
_cell.length_a   1.000
_cell.length_b   1.000
_cell.length_c   1.000
_cell.angle_alpha   90.00
_cell.angle_beta   90.00
_cell.angle_gamma   90.00
#
_symmetry.space_group_name_H-M   'P 1'
#
loop_
_entity.id
_entity.type
_entity.pdbx_description
1 polymer ?
#
loop_
_entity_poly.entity_id
_entity_poly.type
_entity_poly.pdbx_seq_one_letter_code
_entity_poly.pdbx_strand_id
1 'polypeptide(L)'
;MTADSSNPSRKTTANEARRQKILASLRLPAGVKRCNFLLVNPCLAVNLKGVWVVDPSMQTFKDQFPAFMNSKGKTPSKDRKNLELETTHAIFADVFVLPTTPYKQVLSEKEQEAEESQRCTSISLKSSRNIQFRLHDASSEIKNEDRSPIVVAAAAENGRLRINLPRSFCGPLHLQCTGRVWYSAAVKAQITPLAEVDGHHLSFLGDFKPDLWYGWEEWKGDSFEGFAGRGDAVDVYFDTEDYIPNTDSNLNTRLPWVWAMHTLGLKN
;
A
#
# COMPACT_ATOMS: atom_id res chain seq x y z
N MET A 1 -12.80 -14.89 -48.07
CA MET A 1 -12.04 -14.29 -46.96
C MET A 1 -12.47 -15.00 -45.68
N THR A 2 -11.72 -15.99 -45.23
CA THR A 2 -12.00 -16.78 -44.03
C THR A 2 -11.35 -16.10 -42.83
N ALA A 3 -12.15 -15.53 -41.93
CA ALA A 3 -11.66 -14.98 -40.68
C ALA A 3 -11.18 -16.13 -39.79
N ASP A 4 -9.88 -16.15 -39.54
CA ASP A 4 -9.20 -17.10 -38.66
C ASP A 4 -9.64 -16.81 -37.22
N SER A 5 -10.63 -17.55 -36.73
CA SER A 5 -11.17 -17.43 -35.38
C SER A 5 -10.15 -17.97 -34.38
N SER A 6 -9.23 -17.11 -33.97
CA SER A 6 -8.22 -17.44 -32.98
C SER A 6 -8.87 -17.96 -31.69
N ASN A 7 -8.67 -19.24 -31.41
CA ASN A 7 -9.30 -19.95 -30.29
C ASN A 7 -8.82 -19.36 -28.93
N PRO A 8 -9.69 -18.71 -28.14
CA PRO A 8 -9.31 -18.02 -26.90
C PRO A 8 -8.76 -18.95 -25.82
N SER A 9 -9.03 -20.26 -25.91
CA SER A 9 -8.57 -21.27 -24.94
C SER A 9 -7.04 -21.41 -24.88
N ARG A 10 -6.29 -21.14 -25.97
CA ARG A 10 -4.82 -21.33 -26.01
C ARG A 10 -4.00 -20.18 -25.40
N LYS A 11 -4.53 -18.95 -25.32
CA LYS A 11 -3.79 -17.80 -24.76
C LYS A 11 -3.75 -17.80 -23.23
N THR A 12 -4.79 -18.34 -22.60
CA THR A 12 -4.91 -18.40 -21.12
C THR A 12 -3.85 -19.32 -20.50
N THR A 13 -3.51 -20.43 -21.16
CA THR A 13 -2.53 -21.41 -20.64
C THR A 13 -1.10 -20.89 -20.64
N ALA A 14 -0.69 -20.09 -21.63
CA ALA A 14 0.67 -19.54 -21.70
C ALA A 14 0.94 -18.49 -20.61
N ASN A 15 -0.03 -17.60 -20.35
CA ASN A 15 0.08 -16.57 -19.31
C ASN A 15 0.12 -17.19 -17.91
N GLU A 16 -0.72 -18.22 -17.67
CA GLU A 16 -0.72 -18.93 -16.40
C GLU A 16 0.61 -19.68 -16.17
N ALA A 17 1.15 -20.35 -17.19
CA ALA A 17 2.45 -21.00 -17.09
C ALA A 17 3.59 -20.01 -16.80
N ARG A 18 3.60 -18.84 -17.45
CA ARG A 18 4.56 -17.76 -17.17
C ARG A 18 4.42 -17.28 -15.73
N ARG A 19 3.19 -17.04 -15.26
CA ARG A 19 2.91 -16.64 -13.87
C ARG A 19 3.41 -17.67 -12.87
N GLN A 20 3.12 -18.95 -13.08
CA GLN A 20 3.59 -20.01 -12.17
C GLN A 20 5.12 -20.08 -12.11
N LYS A 21 5.80 -19.87 -13.25
CA LYS A 21 7.27 -19.79 -13.30
C LYS A 21 7.80 -18.60 -12.49
N ILE A 22 7.17 -17.44 -12.62
CA ILE A 22 7.49 -16.24 -11.83
C ILE A 22 7.30 -16.53 -10.34
N LEU A 23 6.13 -17.01 -9.94
CA LEU A 23 5.82 -17.31 -8.54
C LEU A 23 6.77 -18.32 -7.92
N ALA A 24 7.20 -19.33 -8.68
CA ALA A 24 8.17 -20.31 -8.24
C ALA A 24 9.59 -19.74 -8.04
N SER A 25 9.90 -18.60 -8.66
CA SER A 25 11.19 -17.92 -8.51
C SER A 25 11.24 -16.93 -7.34
N LEU A 26 10.07 -16.49 -6.85
CA LEU A 26 9.97 -15.54 -5.75
C LEU A 26 10.36 -16.16 -4.41
N ARG A 27 11.10 -15.41 -3.60
CA ARG A 27 11.50 -15.82 -2.25
C ARG A 27 10.37 -15.55 -1.26
N LEU A 28 9.37 -16.42 -1.26
CA LEU A 28 8.22 -16.31 -0.35
C LEU A 28 8.47 -17.05 0.97
N PRO A 29 7.87 -16.57 2.07
CA PRO A 29 7.92 -17.26 3.36
C PRO A 29 7.29 -18.65 3.27
N ALA A 30 8.02 -19.67 3.73
CA ALA A 30 7.58 -21.06 3.66
C ALA A 30 6.32 -21.30 4.51
N GLY A 31 5.36 -22.05 3.96
CA GLY A 31 4.13 -22.44 4.67
C GLY A 31 3.06 -21.34 4.78
N VAL A 32 3.28 -20.14 4.23
CA VAL A 32 2.26 -19.08 4.25
C VAL A 32 1.35 -19.19 3.02
N LYS A 33 0.04 -19.27 3.26
CA LYS A 33 -0.95 -19.35 2.19
C LYS A 33 -1.17 -17.97 1.56
N ARG A 34 -1.25 -17.94 0.23
CA ARG A 34 -1.63 -16.75 -0.55
C ARG A 34 -3.10 -16.40 -0.34
N CYS A 35 -3.39 -15.10 -0.29
CA CYS A 35 -4.74 -14.59 -0.22
C CYS A 35 -4.88 -13.35 -1.11
N ASN A 36 -6.07 -13.10 -1.64
CA ASN A 36 -6.38 -11.81 -2.25
C ASN A 36 -7.27 -10.97 -1.33
N PHE A 37 -8.14 -11.61 -0.55
CA PHE A 37 -9.04 -10.93 0.37
C PHE A 37 -8.99 -11.64 1.71
N LEU A 38 -8.45 -10.95 2.71
CA LEU A 38 -8.37 -11.45 4.07
C LEU A 38 -8.73 -10.34 5.04
N LEU A 39 -9.77 -10.58 5.84
CA LEU A 39 -10.11 -9.79 7.01
C LEU A 39 -9.73 -10.59 8.25
N VAL A 40 -8.84 -10.04 9.07
CA VAL A 40 -8.51 -10.58 10.39
C VAL A 40 -8.92 -9.55 11.43
N ASN A 41 -10.04 -9.82 12.09
CA ASN A 41 -10.53 -9.03 13.21
C ASN A 41 -10.83 -9.97 14.38
N PRO A 42 -9.84 -10.29 15.23
CA PRO A 42 -10.11 -10.95 16.48
C PRO A 42 -10.96 -10.01 17.33
N CYS A 43 -12.19 -10.41 17.61
CA CYS A 43 -13.03 -9.73 18.61
C CYS A 43 -12.37 -9.68 20.02
N LEU A 44 -11.31 -10.48 20.21
CA LEU A 44 -10.58 -10.59 21.46
C LEU A 44 -9.38 -9.65 21.50
N ALA A 45 -9.02 -9.30 22.73
CA ALA A 45 -7.93 -8.42 23.11
C ALA A 45 -6.53 -9.08 22.86
N VAL A 46 -6.19 -9.35 21.60
CA VAL A 46 -4.96 -10.08 21.22
C VAL A 46 -4.10 -9.32 20.22
N ASN A 47 -2.78 -9.38 20.45
CA ASN A 47 -1.82 -8.87 19.48
C ASN A 47 -1.91 -9.69 18.19
N LEU A 48 -2.01 -9.02 17.05
CA LEU A 48 -1.93 -9.67 15.75
C LEU A 48 -0.47 -9.74 15.34
N LYS A 49 0.09 -10.95 15.27
CA LYS A 49 1.43 -11.20 14.75
C LYS A 49 1.34 -12.22 13.63
N GLY A 50 1.89 -11.90 12.47
CA GLY A 50 1.83 -12.81 11.34
C GLY A 50 2.62 -12.37 10.13
N VAL A 51 2.69 -13.30 9.19
CA VAL A 51 3.22 -13.08 7.85
C VAL A 51 2.09 -13.35 6.87
N TRP A 52 1.89 -12.45 5.91
CA TRP A 52 0.82 -12.55 4.93
C TRP A 52 1.37 -12.43 3.52
N VAL A 53 0.83 -13.22 2.59
CA VAL A 53 1.16 -13.12 1.17
C VAL A 53 -0.10 -12.71 0.42
N VAL A 54 -0.11 -11.48 -0.09
CA VAL A 54 -1.19 -10.90 -0.86
C VAL A 54 -0.93 -11.15 -2.35
N ASP A 55 -1.83 -11.87 -3.00
CA ASP A 55 -1.82 -12.11 -4.44
C ASP A 55 -3.05 -11.42 -5.07
N PRO A 56 -2.89 -10.18 -5.56
CA PRO A 56 -4.02 -9.38 -6.05
C PRO A 56 -4.67 -9.98 -7.31
N SER A 57 -3.97 -10.92 -7.96
CA SER A 57 -4.41 -11.57 -9.19
C SER A 57 -5.12 -12.92 -8.96
N MET A 58 -5.38 -13.33 -7.72
CA MET A 58 -6.32 -14.43 -7.47
C MET A 58 -7.75 -13.97 -7.71
N GLN A 59 -8.53 -14.73 -8.46
CA GLN A 59 -9.93 -14.38 -8.68
C GLN A 59 -10.72 -14.40 -7.37
N THR A 60 -11.52 -13.37 -7.14
CA THR A 60 -12.58 -13.42 -6.13
C THR A 60 -13.85 -13.98 -6.69
N PHE A 61 -14.39 -14.96 -5.99
CA PHE A 61 -15.77 -15.35 -6.16
C PHE A 61 -16.67 -14.27 -5.54
N LYS A 62 -17.21 -13.37 -6.37
CA LYS A 62 -18.13 -12.30 -5.92
C LYS A 62 -19.34 -12.87 -5.15
N ASP A 63 -19.76 -14.08 -5.51
CA ASP A 63 -21.00 -14.69 -5.02
C ASP A 63 -20.83 -15.52 -3.74
N GLN A 64 -19.61 -15.75 -3.26
CA GLN A 64 -19.36 -16.59 -2.09
C GLN A 64 -19.22 -15.80 -0.78
N PHE A 65 -19.26 -14.47 -0.84
CA PHE A 65 -19.20 -13.65 0.36
C PHE A 65 -20.62 -13.40 0.87
N PRO A 66 -20.94 -13.84 2.10
CA PRO A 66 -22.25 -13.56 2.69
C PRO A 66 -22.50 -12.05 2.66
N ALA A 67 -23.70 -11.62 2.27
CA ALA A 67 -24.12 -10.20 2.28
C ALA A 67 -24.00 -9.53 3.68
N PHE A 68 -23.67 -10.30 4.71
CA PHE A 68 -23.58 -9.94 6.12
C PHE A 68 -22.47 -8.94 6.48
N MET A 69 -21.52 -8.59 5.59
CA MET A 69 -20.49 -7.60 5.94
C MET A 69 -20.95 -6.13 5.83
N ASN A 70 -22.16 -5.86 5.32
CA ASN A 70 -22.61 -4.48 5.09
C ASN A 70 -23.61 -4.05 6.16
N SER A 71 -23.18 -3.96 7.43
CA SER A 71 -24.01 -3.39 8.51
C SER A 71 -24.40 -1.92 8.27
N LYS A 72 -23.85 -1.27 7.22
CA LYS A 72 -24.14 0.12 6.84
C LYS A 72 -24.72 0.30 5.43
N GLY A 73 -25.23 -0.76 4.79
CA GLY A 73 -25.85 -0.63 3.46
C GLY A 73 -24.93 -0.17 2.32
N LYS A 74 -23.61 -0.13 2.55
CA LYS A 74 -22.63 0.16 1.49
C LYS A 74 -22.54 -1.02 0.53
N THR A 75 -22.44 -0.75 -0.77
CA THR A 75 -22.24 -1.79 -1.77
C THR A 75 -20.89 -2.51 -1.53
N PRO A 76 -20.86 -3.86 -1.48
CA PRO A 76 -19.71 -4.65 -1.03
C PRO A 76 -18.47 -4.57 -1.92
N SER A 77 -18.55 -3.93 -3.09
CA SER A 77 -17.50 -3.95 -4.10
C SER A 77 -16.47 -2.83 -3.98
N LYS A 78 -16.85 -1.62 -3.52
CA LYS A 78 -15.97 -0.44 -3.62
C LYS A 78 -14.99 -0.30 -2.46
N ASP A 79 -15.39 -0.73 -1.26
CA ASP A 79 -14.58 -0.58 -0.05
C ASP A 79 -13.75 -1.83 0.28
N ARG A 80 -13.72 -2.80 -0.63
CA ARG A 80 -13.16 -4.12 -0.34
C ARG A 80 -11.65 -4.11 -0.46
N LYS A 81 -10.98 -4.38 0.66
CA LYS A 81 -9.53 -4.38 0.74
C LYS A 81 -8.92 -5.76 0.57
N ASN A 82 -7.71 -5.82 0.02
CA ASN A 82 -7.02 -7.08 -0.18
C ASN A 82 -6.59 -7.70 1.16
N LEU A 83 -6.12 -6.85 2.08
CA LEU A 83 -5.80 -7.24 3.44
C LEU A 83 -6.34 -6.19 4.42
N GLU A 84 -7.16 -6.62 5.38
CA GLU A 84 -7.61 -5.80 6.49
C GLU A 84 -7.29 -6.50 7.81
N LEU A 85 -6.44 -5.87 8.62
CA LEU A 85 -6.06 -6.31 9.95
C LEU A 85 -6.61 -5.30 10.95
N GLU A 86 -7.45 -5.75 11.88
CA GLU A 86 -8.09 -4.90 12.88
C GLU A 86 -8.01 -5.56 14.26
N THR A 87 -7.57 -4.83 15.27
CA THR A 87 -7.53 -5.33 16.66
C THR A 87 -7.50 -4.15 17.63
N THR A 88 -7.87 -4.37 18.89
CA THR A 88 -7.69 -3.38 19.98
C THR A 88 -6.26 -3.39 20.56
N HIS A 89 -5.42 -4.30 20.08
CA HIS A 89 -4.05 -4.54 20.54
C HIS A 89 -3.02 -4.32 19.44
N ALA A 90 -1.74 -4.59 19.69
CA ALA A 90 -0.69 -4.27 18.74
C ALA A 90 -0.75 -5.15 17.48
N ILE A 91 -0.31 -4.60 16.35
CA ILE A 91 -0.14 -5.33 15.08
C ILE A 91 1.35 -5.42 14.76
N PHE A 92 1.83 -6.62 14.48
CA PHE A 92 3.18 -6.93 14.00
C PHE A 92 3.05 -7.71 12.70
N ALA A 93 3.13 -6.99 11.58
CA ALA A 93 2.82 -7.52 10.28
C ALA A 93 3.97 -7.45 9.29
N ASP A 94 4.22 -8.60 8.67
CA ASP A 94 5.13 -8.76 7.56
C ASP A 94 4.31 -9.20 6.34
N VAL A 95 4.19 -8.33 5.33
CA VAL A 95 3.25 -8.50 4.21
C VAL A 95 4.01 -8.49 2.90
N PHE A 96 3.89 -9.57 2.14
CA PHE A 96 4.45 -9.72 0.80
C PHE A 96 3.35 -9.50 -0.23
N VAL A 97 3.55 -8.53 -1.13
CA VAL A 97 2.66 -8.32 -2.28
C VAL A 97 3.28 -8.98 -3.51
N LEU A 98 2.52 -9.87 -4.14
CA LEU A 98 2.95 -10.56 -5.36
C LEU A 98 2.72 -9.68 -6.60
N PRO A 99 3.53 -9.87 -7.66
CA PRO A 99 3.31 -9.20 -8.94
C PRO A 99 1.91 -9.52 -9.47
N THR A 100 1.22 -8.49 -9.93
CA THR A 100 0.02 -8.66 -10.73
C THR A 100 0.45 -8.79 -12.18
N THR A 101 0.33 -9.98 -12.75
CA THR A 101 0.42 -10.08 -14.22
C THR A 101 -0.70 -9.21 -14.80
N PRO A 102 -0.41 -8.22 -15.65
CA PRO A 102 -1.44 -7.41 -16.28
C PRO A 102 -2.31 -8.35 -17.10
N TYR A 103 -3.50 -8.63 -16.58
CA TYR A 103 -4.50 -9.37 -17.33
C TYR A 103 -5.07 -8.39 -18.35
N LYS A 104 -4.36 -8.26 -19.48
CA LYS A 104 -4.86 -7.62 -20.70
C LYS A 104 -5.90 -8.56 -21.29
N GLN A 105 -7.06 -8.64 -20.66
CA GLN A 105 -8.23 -9.09 -21.40
C GLN A 105 -8.53 -8.07 -22.48
N VAL A 106 -9.07 -8.57 -23.60
CA VAL A 106 -9.67 -7.74 -24.64
C VAL A 106 -11.00 -7.23 -24.08
N LEU A 107 -10.94 -6.35 -23.09
CA LEU A 107 -12.10 -5.61 -22.61
C LEU A 107 -12.30 -4.40 -23.52
N SER A 108 -13.54 -3.90 -23.59
CA SER A 108 -13.79 -2.63 -24.24
C SER A 108 -13.04 -1.51 -23.51
N GLU A 109 -12.65 -0.44 -24.21
CA GLU A 109 -11.92 0.71 -23.63
C GLU A 109 -12.62 1.27 -22.37
N LYS A 110 -13.96 1.27 -22.36
CA LYS A 110 -14.75 1.71 -21.19
C LYS A 110 -14.67 0.76 -20.00
N GLU A 111 -14.68 -0.54 -20.25
CA GLU A 111 -14.50 -1.54 -19.18
C GLU A 111 -13.06 -1.50 -18.67
N GLN A 112 -12.11 -1.23 -19.55
CA GLN A 112 -10.70 -1.11 -19.20
C GLN A 112 -10.45 0.13 -18.33
N GLU A 113 -11.01 1.31 -18.63
CA GLU A 113 -10.90 2.50 -17.77
C GLU A 113 -11.54 2.27 -16.39
N ALA A 114 -12.70 1.61 -16.35
CA ALA A 114 -13.39 1.29 -15.10
C ALA A 114 -12.59 0.28 -14.25
N GLU A 115 -11.96 -0.70 -14.89
CA GLU A 115 -11.19 -1.74 -14.20
C GLU A 115 -9.78 -1.26 -13.81
N GLU A 116 -9.10 -0.48 -14.64
CA GLU A 116 -7.78 0.09 -14.35
C GLU A 116 -7.81 1.02 -13.14
N SER A 117 -8.89 1.80 -12.99
CA SER A 117 -9.13 2.63 -11.81
C SER A 117 -9.31 1.80 -10.52
N GLN A 118 -9.52 0.48 -10.63
CA GLN A 118 -9.86 -0.42 -9.52
C GLN A 118 -8.75 -1.44 -9.19
N ARG A 119 -7.64 -1.47 -9.94
CA ARG A 119 -6.55 -2.45 -9.80
C ARG A 119 -5.45 -1.98 -8.84
N CYS A 120 -5.81 -1.43 -7.68
CA CYS A 120 -4.84 -1.20 -6.61
C CYS A 120 -4.84 -2.36 -5.61
N THR A 121 -3.67 -2.68 -5.07
CA THR A 121 -3.54 -3.58 -3.91
C THR A 121 -3.73 -2.74 -2.65
N SER A 122 -4.89 -2.88 -2.01
CA SER A 122 -5.26 -2.12 -0.83
C SER A 122 -5.04 -2.92 0.46
N ILE A 123 -4.32 -2.31 1.40
CA ILE A 123 -3.98 -2.87 2.71
C ILE A 123 -4.46 -1.90 3.78
N SER A 124 -5.14 -2.40 4.81
CA SER A 124 -5.59 -1.61 5.95
C SER A 124 -5.21 -2.23 7.27
N LEU A 125 -4.63 -1.43 8.15
CA LEU A 125 -4.21 -1.82 9.48
C LEU A 125 -4.87 -0.88 10.48
N LYS A 126 -5.62 -1.41 11.45
CA LYS A 126 -6.27 -0.62 12.49
C LYS A 126 -5.99 -1.21 13.86
N SER A 127 -5.44 -0.40 14.73
CA SER A 127 -5.05 -0.79 16.08
C SER A 127 -5.31 0.32 17.08
N SER A 128 -5.73 -0.02 18.29
CA SER A 128 -5.70 0.95 19.41
C SER A 128 -4.31 1.08 20.05
N ARG A 129 -3.31 0.35 19.57
CA ARG A 129 -1.93 0.26 20.09
C ARG A 129 -0.92 0.37 18.95
N ASN A 130 0.33 -0.01 19.21
CA ASN A 130 1.42 0.06 18.24
C ASN A 130 1.15 -0.79 17.00
N ILE A 131 1.53 -0.25 15.84
CA ILE A 131 1.58 -1.00 14.58
C ILE A 131 3.03 -1.02 14.12
N GLN A 132 3.58 -2.21 13.94
CA GLN A 132 4.81 -2.45 13.22
C GLN A 132 4.46 -3.20 11.94
N PHE A 133 4.61 -2.55 10.81
CA PHE A 133 4.23 -3.07 9.50
C PHE A 133 5.43 -3.01 8.56
N ARG A 134 5.73 -4.15 7.94
CA ARG A 134 6.75 -4.29 6.91
C ARG A 134 6.10 -4.79 5.64
N LEU A 135 6.24 -4.02 4.58
CA LEU A 135 5.74 -4.32 3.26
C LEU A 135 6.91 -4.73 2.36
N HIS A 136 6.83 -5.92 1.79
CA HIS A 136 7.74 -6.41 0.77
C HIS A 136 7.03 -6.42 -0.57
N ASP A 137 7.69 -5.89 -1.59
CA ASP A 137 7.23 -5.96 -2.96
C ASP A 137 8.01 -7.03 -3.72
N ALA A 138 7.39 -8.19 -3.91
CA ALA A 138 8.03 -9.31 -4.59
C ALA A 138 8.24 -9.04 -6.10
N SER A 139 7.58 -8.03 -6.68
CA SER A 139 7.79 -7.66 -8.08
C SER A 139 9.11 -6.92 -8.33
N SER A 140 9.71 -6.34 -7.30
CA SER A 140 11.02 -5.69 -7.41
C SER A 140 12.14 -6.65 -7.84
N GLU A 141 11.98 -7.96 -7.61
CA GLU A 141 12.92 -9.00 -8.03
C GLU A 141 12.84 -9.26 -9.55
N ILE A 142 11.78 -8.81 -10.22
CA ILE A 142 11.48 -9.13 -11.61
C ILE A 142 11.57 -7.86 -12.46
N LYS A 143 12.60 -7.79 -13.31
CA LYS A 143 12.76 -6.67 -14.24
C LYS A 143 11.62 -6.67 -15.28
N ASN A 144 11.04 -5.48 -15.52
CA ASN A 144 10.05 -5.21 -16.57
C ASN A 144 8.66 -5.81 -16.35
N GLU A 145 8.23 -6.04 -15.11
CA GLU A 145 6.83 -6.33 -14.84
C GLU A 145 6.12 -5.14 -14.20
N ASP A 146 5.02 -4.73 -14.84
CA ASP A 146 4.11 -3.75 -14.28
C ASP A 146 3.45 -4.36 -13.05
N ARG A 147 3.62 -3.71 -11.90
CA ARG A 147 2.88 -4.06 -10.68
C ARG A 147 1.69 -3.13 -10.51
N SER A 148 0.64 -3.66 -9.91
CA SER A 148 -0.47 -2.86 -9.41
C SER A 148 0.05 -1.87 -8.35
N PRO A 149 -0.44 -0.63 -8.37
CA PRO A 149 -0.23 0.33 -7.28
C PRO A 149 -0.60 -0.25 -5.92
N ILE A 150 0.17 0.07 -4.88
CA ILE A 150 -0.07 -0.39 -3.52
C ILE A 150 -0.59 0.78 -2.67
N VAL A 151 -1.80 0.62 -2.15
CA VAL A 151 -2.45 1.62 -1.28
C VAL A 151 -2.50 1.07 0.13
N VAL A 152 -1.84 1.74 1.07
CA VAL A 152 -1.78 1.30 2.46
C VAL A 152 -2.39 2.38 3.34
N ALA A 153 -3.32 1.98 4.22
CA ALA A 153 -3.84 2.81 5.29
C ALA A 153 -3.53 2.16 6.64
N ALA A 154 -2.89 2.87 7.55
CA ALA A 154 -2.56 2.35 8.87
C ALA A 154 -2.92 3.36 9.96
N ALA A 155 -3.70 2.93 10.95
CA ALA A 155 -4.15 3.79 12.04
C ALA A 155 -3.87 3.15 13.41
N ALA A 156 -3.03 3.81 14.20
CA ALA A 156 -2.69 3.48 15.58
C ALA A 156 -3.24 4.55 16.53
N GLU A 157 -4.33 4.25 17.25
CA GLU A 157 -5.05 5.26 18.05
C GLU A 157 -4.27 5.71 19.29
N ASN A 158 -3.63 4.78 20.00
CA ASN A 158 -2.83 5.04 21.19
C ASN A 158 -1.54 4.22 21.12
N GLY A 159 -0.81 4.39 20.04
CA GLY A 159 0.47 3.76 19.84
C GLY A 159 1.27 4.32 18.68
N ARG A 160 2.54 3.90 18.64
CA ARG A 160 3.51 4.26 17.62
C ARG A 160 3.23 3.50 16.32
N LEU A 161 3.38 4.20 15.20
CA LEU A 161 3.32 3.61 13.86
C LEU A 161 4.74 3.44 13.31
N ARG A 162 5.16 2.20 13.04
CA ARG A 162 6.44 1.90 12.43
C ARG A 162 6.24 1.16 11.12
N ILE A 163 6.72 1.76 10.05
CA ILE A 163 6.45 1.34 8.68
C ILE A 163 7.77 1.08 7.99
N ASN A 164 7.89 -0.08 7.36
CA ASN A 164 8.96 -0.41 6.44
C ASN A 164 8.34 -0.60 5.05
N LEU A 165 8.68 0.28 4.10
CA LEU A 165 8.18 0.25 2.72
C LEU A 165 9.22 -0.33 1.76
N PRO A 166 8.82 -0.98 0.66
CA PRO A 166 9.77 -1.43 -0.34
C PRO A 166 10.38 -0.24 -1.09
N ARG A 167 11.62 -0.38 -1.56
CA ARG A 167 12.30 0.69 -2.34
C ARG A 167 11.62 0.99 -3.68
N SER A 168 10.82 0.06 -4.18
CA SER A 168 9.99 0.25 -5.37
C SER A 168 8.74 1.11 -5.11
N PHE A 169 8.43 1.41 -3.84
CA PHE A 169 7.30 2.28 -3.48
C PHE A 169 7.58 3.71 -3.96
N CYS A 170 6.67 4.23 -4.77
CA CYS A 170 6.76 5.58 -5.31
C CYS A 170 5.39 6.25 -5.23
N GLY A 171 5.27 7.26 -4.38
CA GLY A 171 3.99 7.89 -4.14
C GLY A 171 3.90 8.73 -2.88
N PRO A 172 2.74 9.36 -2.65
CA PRO A 172 2.54 10.25 -1.55
C PRO A 172 2.41 9.51 -0.21
N LEU A 173 3.02 10.09 0.81
CA LEU A 173 2.88 9.71 2.21
C LEU A 173 2.11 10.81 2.93
N HIS A 174 0.90 10.49 3.36
CA HIS A 174 0.07 11.36 4.19
C HIS A 174 0.08 10.82 5.61
N LEU A 175 0.81 11.51 6.50
CA LEU A 175 0.99 11.10 7.88
C LEU A 175 0.30 12.10 8.78
N GLN A 176 -0.61 11.65 9.64
CA GLN A 176 -1.21 12.45 10.68
C GLN A 176 -0.71 11.97 12.03
N CYS A 177 0.05 12.80 12.73
CA CYS A 177 0.47 12.53 14.09
C CYS A 177 0.65 13.81 14.89
N THR A 178 0.40 13.73 16.19
CA THR A 178 0.67 14.85 17.11
C THR A 178 2.11 14.86 17.64
N GLY A 179 2.79 13.71 17.54
CA GLY A 179 4.19 13.57 17.93
C GLY A 179 5.15 13.89 16.80
N ARG A 180 6.16 13.04 16.64
CA ARG A 180 7.24 13.23 15.65
C ARG A 180 7.06 12.26 14.48
N VAL A 181 7.23 12.77 13.27
CA VAL A 181 7.56 11.94 12.11
C VAL A 181 9.07 11.78 11.99
N TRP A 182 9.53 10.54 11.85
CA TRP A 182 10.93 10.20 11.64
C TRP A 182 11.07 9.37 10.37
N TYR A 183 12.02 9.75 9.53
CA TYR A 183 12.41 9.03 8.33
C TYR A 183 13.83 8.49 8.51
N SER A 184 14.09 7.26 8.08
CA SER A 184 15.45 6.74 8.00
C SER A 184 16.31 7.62 7.08
N ALA A 185 17.63 7.57 7.24
CA ALA A 185 18.53 8.37 6.40
C ALA A 185 18.32 8.08 4.90
N ALA A 186 18.08 6.81 4.55
CA ALA A 186 17.81 6.42 3.18
C ALA A 186 16.44 6.91 2.68
N VAL A 187 15.39 6.79 3.49
CA VAL A 187 14.06 7.28 3.13
C VAL A 187 14.09 8.80 2.97
N LYS A 188 14.69 9.51 3.93
CA LYS A 188 14.83 10.97 3.92
C LYS A 188 15.52 11.49 2.65
N ALA A 189 16.49 10.74 2.11
CA ALA A 189 17.18 11.09 0.87
C ALA A 189 16.29 11.00 -0.39
N GLN A 190 15.14 10.32 -0.30
CA GLN A 190 14.19 10.13 -1.40
C GLN A 190 12.83 10.81 -1.15
N ILE A 191 12.71 11.55 -0.05
CA ILE A 191 11.48 12.25 0.29
C ILE A 191 11.49 13.64 -0.33
N THR A 192 10.47 13.94 -1.11
CA THR A 192 10.08 15.30 -1.49
C THR A 192 8.95 15.76 -0.57
N PRO A 193 9.22 16.67 0.37
CA PRO A 193 8.22 17.25 1.26
C PRO A 193 7.28 18.19 0.51
N LEU A 194 5.99 18.20 0.89
CA LEU A 194 4.98 18.99 0.18
C LEU A 194 4.22 19.94 1.09
N ALA A 195 3.75 19.46 2.25
CA ALA A 195 3.06 20.30 3.23
C ALA A 195 3.22 19.75 4.64
N GLU A 196 3.23 20.66 5.62
CA GLU A 196 3.15 20.33 7.04
C GLU A 196 2.21 21.33 7.72
N VAL A 197 1.01 20.88 8.12
CA VAL A 197 -0.04 21.73 8.70
C VAL A 197 -0.79 20.95 9.77
N ASP A 198 -0.90 21.49 10.98
CA ASP A 198 -1.72 20.94 12.08
C ASP A 198 -1.49 19.44 12.38
N GLY A 199 -0.22 19.00 12.37
CA GLY A 199 0.15 17.60 12.61
C GLY A 199 -0.11 16.66 11.41
N HIS A 200 -0.53 17.20 10.27
CA HIS A 200 -0.50 16.51 8.99
C HIS A 200 0.82 16.80 8.29
N HIS A 201 1.55 15.74 7.95
CA HIS A 201 2.75 15.75 7.16
C HIS A 201 2.45 15.08 5.82
N LEU A 202 2.49 15.88 4.76
CA LEU A 202 2.34 15.42 3.39
C LEU A 202 3.70 15.46 2.70
N SER A 203 4.13 14.32 2.19
CA SER A 203 5.38 14.15 1.47
C SER A 203 5.19 13.19 0.30
N PHE A 204 6.15 13.12 -0.60
CA PHE A 204 6.22 12.16 -1.70
C PHE A 204 7.50 11.36 -1.57
N LEU A 205 7.42 10.05 -1.65
CA LEU A 205 8.56 9.16 -1.68
C LEU A 205 8.86 8.76 -3.12
N GLY A 206 10.10 8.97 -3.56
CA GLY A 206 10.57 8.61 -4.91
C GLY A 206 10.75 9.81 -5.85
N ASP A 207 10.67 9.55 -7.16
CA ASP A 207 10.87 10.55 -8.22
C ASP A 207 9.60 11.40 -8.40
N PHE A 208 9.54 12.54 -7.70
CA PHE A 208 8.40 13.45 -7.75
C PHE A 208 8.36 14.22 -9.08
N LYS A 209 7.26 14.06 -9.82
CA LYS A 209 6.97 14.81 -11.05
C LYS A 209 5.71 15.64 -10.83
N PRO A 210 5.83 16.99 -10.70
CA PRO A 210 4.70 17.87 -10.46
C PRO A 210 3.56 17.68 -11.47
N ASP A 211 3.90 17.45 -12.75
CA ASP A 211 2.93 17.27 -13.84
C ASP A 211 2.07 16.00 -13.73
N LEU A 212 2.45 15.06 -12.85
CA LEU A 212 1.70 13.83 -12.58
C LEU A 212 0.87 13.91 -11.30
N TRP A 213 1.02 14.98 -10.51
CA TRP A 213 0.29 15.18 -9.27
C TRP A 213 -0.59 16.43 -9.38
N TYR A 214 -1.90 16.23 -9.57
CA TYR A 214 -2.92 17.28 -9.50
C TYR A 214 -3.71 17.31 -8.19
N GLY A 215 -3.60 16.25 -7.38
CA GLY A 215 -4.25 16.15 -6.08
C GLY A 215 -4.13 14.74 -5.52
N TRP A 216 -4.48 14.57 -4.25
CA TRP A 216 -4.50 13.24 -3.61
C TRP A 216 -5.54 12.32 -4.27
N GLU A 217 -6.69 12.86 -4.67
CA GLU A 217 -7.81 12.10 -5.26
C GLU A 217 -7.52 11.57 -6.67
N GLU A 218 -6.61 12.21 -7.40
CA GLU A 218 -6.27 11.84 -8.77
C GLU A 218 -5.03 10.93 -8.86
N TRP A 219 -4.36 10.71 -7.74
CA TRP A 219 -3.16 9.90 -7.69
C TRP A 219 -3.49 8.41 -7.93
N LYS A 220 -2.89 7.84 -8.99
CA LYS A 220 -3.10 6.44 -9.39
C LYS A 220 -1.94 5.50 -9.02
N GLY A 221 -0.87 6.02 -8.43
CA GLY A 221 0.29 5.23 -8.01
C GLY A 221 0.16 4.69 -6.59
N ASP A 222 1.28 4.34 -5.95
CA ASP A 222 1.24 3.86 -4.58
C ASP A 222 0.85 4.97 -3.63
N SER A 223 0.17 4.68 -2.52
CA SER A 223 -0.06 5.70 -1.51
C SER A 223 -0.01 5.11 -0.12
N PHE A 224 0.45 5.92 0.83
CA PHE A 224 0.50 5.55 2.23
C PHE A 224 -0.20 6.61 3.05
N GLU A 225 -1.24 6.20 3.78
CA GLU A 225 -1.92 7.02 4.77
C GLU A 225 -1.64 6.44 6.16
N GLY A 226 -1.03 7.24 7.03
CA GLY A 226 -0.66 6.85 8.39
C GLY A 226 -1.30 7.76 9.41
N PHE A 227 -1.99 7.20 10.40
CA PHE A 227 -2.49 7.92 11.56
C PHE A 227 -1.85 7.35 12.83
N ALA A 228 -1.24 8.22 13.63
CA ALA A 228 -0.81 7.92 14.99
C ALA A 228 -1.42 8.94 15.95
N GLY A 229 -2.08 8.47 17.00
CA GLY A 229 -2.83 9.33 17.92
C GLY A 229 -1.96 10.18 18.87
N ARG A 230 -2.49 10.47 20.05
CA ARG A 230 -1.93 11.53 20.93
C ARG A 230 -0.58 11.13 21.54
N GLY A 231 0.46 11.91 21.20
CA GLY A 231 1.81 11.78 21.74
C GLY A 231 2.69 10.74 21.03
N ASP A 232 2.17 10.09 19.98
CA ASP A 232 2.84 8.99 19.31
C ASP A 232 3.64 9.44 18.08
N ALA A 233 4.68 8.66 17.78
CA ALA A 233 5.57 8.90 16.65
C ALA A 233 5.20 8.03 15.44
N VAL A 234 5.55 8.50 14.26
CA VAL A 234 5.54 7.71 13.02
C VAL A 234 6.97 7.54 12.56
N ASP A 235 7.43 6.30 12.41
CA ASP A 235 8.72 6.00 11.81
C ASP A 235 8.55 5.34 10.45
N VAL A 236 9.30 5.82 9.46
CA VAL A 236 9.30 5.27 8.11
C VAL A 236 10.71 4.84 7.73
N TYR A 237 10.84 3.59 7.28
CA TYR A 237 12.07 2.92 6.84
C TYR A 237 11.85 2.27 5.48
N PHE A 238 12.93 1.82 4.85
CA PHE A 238 12.81 0.79 3.82
C PHE A 238 12.72 -0.63 4.44
N ASP A 239 12.10 -1.56 3.72
CA ASP A 239 11.98 -2.99 4.08
C ASP A 239 13.32 -3.72 4.23
N THR A 240 14.30 -3.30 3.44
CA THR A 240 15.71 -3.75 3.51
C THR A 240 16.48 -3.19 4.70
N GLU A 241 15.92 -2.22 5.44
CA GLU A 241 16.58 -1.65 6.62
C GLU A 241 16.10 -2.34 7.90
N ASP A 242 17.07 -2.66 8.76
CA ASP A 242 16.77 -3.03 10.14
C ASP A 242 16.43 -1.78 10.95
N TYR A 243 15.50 -1.95 11.89
CA TYR A 243 15.18 -0.90 12.85
C TYR A 243 16.39 -0.64 13.73
N ILE A 244 16.98 0.55 13.58
CA ILE A 244 17.96 1.06 14.52
C ILE A 244 17.18 1.88 15.55
N PRO A 245 17.06 1.43 16.82
CA PRO A 245 16.46 2.25 17.85
C PRO A 245 17.20 3.57 17.92
N ASN A 246 16.46 4.66 17.67
CA ASN A 246 17.01 6.00 17.79
C ASN A 246 17.34 6.22 19.28
N THR A 247 18.59 5.98 19.66
CA THR A 247 19.12 6.26 20.99
C THR A 247 19.32 7.75 21.22
N ASP A 248 19.23 8.57 20.16
CA ASP A 248 19.44 10.01 20.22
C ASP A 248 18.11 10.77 20.23
N SER A 249 17.41 10.71 21.37
CA SER A 249 16.22 11.54 21.63
C SER A 249 16.54 13.04 21.82
N ASN A 250 17.82 13.43 21.83
CA ASN A 250 18.23 14.81 22.11
C ASN A 250 18.52 15.68 20.88
N LEU A 251 18.49 15.13 19.66
CA LEU A 251 18.66 15.92 18.44
C LEU A 251 17.29 16.25 17.84
N ASN A 252 16.73 17.35 18.33
CA ASN A 252 15.55 18.03 17.81
C ASN A 252 15.90 18.68 16.44
N THR A 253 16.16 17.86 15.42
CA THR A 253 16.42 18.34 14.06
C THR A 253 15.10 18.72 13.41
N ARG A 254 14.57 19.89 13.80
CA ARG A 254 13.66 20.64 12.94
C ARG A 254 14.40 20.89 11.63
N LEU A 255 13.88 20.37 10.53
CA LEU A 255 14.42 20.64 9.21
C LEU A 255 14.35 22.16 8.97
N PRO A 256 15.41 22.80 8.45
CA PRO A 256 15.34 24.19 8.05
C PRO A 256 14.51 24.29 6.77
N TRP A 257 13.21 24.56 6.90
CA TRP A 257 12.33 24.86 5.77
C TRP A 257 12.46 26.33 5.40
N VAL A 258 13.12 26.60 4.27
CA VAL A 258 12.97 27.87 3.54
C VAL A 258 11.72 27.74 2.68
N TRP A 259 10.82 28.70 2.83
CA TRP A 259 9.55 28.79 2.12
C TRP A 259 9.78 28.97 0.61
N ALA A 260 9.34 28.00 -0.18
CA ALA A 260 9.01 28.23 -1.59
C ALA A 260 7.48 28.32 -1.72
N MET A 261 6.88 29.33 -1.09
CA MET A 261 5.55 29.80 -1.48
C MET A 261 5.71 30.49 -2.84
N HIS A 262 5.69 29.71 -3.92
CA HIS A 262 5.36 30.27 -5.22
C HIS A 262 3.88 30.64 -5.19
N THR A 263 3.62 31.94 -5.04
CA THR A 263 2.36 32.60 -5.38
C THR A 263 1.87 32.09 -6.73
N LEU A 264 0.95 31.14 -6.74
CA LEU A 264 0.05 30.93 -7.86
C LEU A 264 -0.86 32.15 -7.89
N GLY A 265 -0.50 33.10 -8.76
CA GLY A 265 -1.30 34.27 -9.05
C GLY A 265 -2.64 33.84 -9.65
N LEU A 266 -3.68 33.86 -8.82
CA LEU A 266 -5.04 34.07 -9.27
C LEU A 266 -5.09 35.44 -9.94
N LYS A 267 -5.09 35.45 -11.28
CA LYS A 267 -5.58 36.61 -12.04
C LYS A 267 -7.10 36.50 -12.10
N ASN A 268 -7.72 37.62 -11.73
CA ASN A 268 -9.16 37.91 -11.64
C ASN A 268 -10.01 37.34 -12.76
#